data_AF-A0A4R5NSM8-F1
#
_entry.id   AF-A0A4R5NSM8-F1
#
_cell.length_a   1.000
_cell.length_b   1.000
_cell.length_c   1.000
_cell.angle_alpha   90.00
_cell.angle_beta   90.00
_cell.angle_gamma   90.00
#
_symmetry.space_group_name_H-M   'P 1'
#
loop_
_entity.id
_entity.type
_entity.pdbx_description
1 polymer ?
#
loop_
_entity_poly.entity_id
_entity_poly.type
_entity_poly.pdbx_seq_one_letter_code
_entity_poly.pdbx_strand_id
1 'polypeptide(L)'
;MNKPLRTIFTFALAFTAAGVLAASTNAQADIIDVPGAVKSIPQVNAGNVLTNYDSSDLKNIDNTSPIGNMDRKYNQGTIDPTQDNAGDTFATTDATTTTANSFKTQWFLPDGFNVTDYQHGNFQSVALDDSGNVYFVESNGSDTNLGVIIKFDTNKLKQLGLENDPMALWNAFNYFNPYTEDGVTHNNQYDDLYESMKDTFKTVKSLTSKEATVKAAMNDLANAKRTTQAKYRKASSTTKKHLAASLKANAKKMAADRTKLTALQKQIAHGQSQIAKIKAKNPELFKNIEIAETAQLSPQVDIGHGQTLTFNPQNKHLYLVEDNTLTDLRNRDENNTVLEMDPNTMEPIRQYNFKMFQGTKGNLQLHTLVFDKNGNAYWGRKNGMGYMFFYGRLDENSVKFAAAPEKLKTRGGSPNQGVAFNNVNNRIYVVSDDVLTSVPVDKLTAGTATPDDVNYSVFQSKREWECLAFDSQGYGHLLALWPAELMKSTAPLN
;
A
#
# COMPACT_ATOMS: atom_id res chain seq x y z
N MET A 1 -10.90 2.42 48.47
CA MET A 1 -12.08 2.23 47.59
C MET A 1 -11.66 2.51 46.16
N ASN A 2 -11.12 1.49 45.48
CA ASN A 2 -10.67 1.61 44.09
C ASN A 2 -11.77 1.10 43.17
N LYS A 3 -12.29 1.98 42.31
CA LYS A 3 -13.14 1.59 41.18
C LYS A 3 -12.23 0.94 40.12
N PRO A 4 -12.58 -0.22 39.55
CA PRO A 4 -11.80 -0.79 38.46
C PRO A 4 -12.06 0.01 37.17
N LEU A 5 -10.97 0.34 36.48
CA LEU A 5 -10.98 0.80 35.10
C LEU A 5 -11.76 -0.21 34.25
N ARG A 6 -12.77 0.27 33.53
CA ARG A 6 -13.37 -0.49 32.42
C ARG A 6 -12.37 -0.46 31.28
N THR A 7 -11.57 -1.52 31.16
CA THR A 7 -10.83 -1.82 29.93
C THR A 7 -11.86 -2.08 28.83
N ILE A 8 -12.07 -1.10 27.96
CA ILE A 8 -12.83 -1.28 26.73
C ILE A 8 -11.89 -2.01 25.78
N PHE A 9 -11.95 -3.35 25.78
CA PHE A 9 -11.41 -4.15 24.69
C PHE A 9 -12.31 -3.93 23.47
N THR A 10 -11.98 -2.91 22.67
CA THR A 10 -12.53 -2.77 21.32
C THR A 10 -11.78 -3.76 20.44
N PHE A 11 -12.14 -5.04 20.49
CA PHE A 11 -11.76 -5.98 19.43
C PHE A 11 -12.55 -5.56 18.18
N ALA A 12 -11.92 -4.76 17.32
CA ALA A 12 -12.36 -4.66 15.94
C ALA A 12 -12.15 -6.05 15.32
N LEU A 13 -13.20 -6.86 15.26
CA LEU A 13 -13.23 -8.05 14.42
C LEU A 13 -13.16 -7.57 12.96
N ALA A 14 -11.96 -7.38 12.44
CA ALA A 14 -11.71 -7.49 11.01
C ALA A 14 -11.60 -8.98 10.67
N PHE A 15 -12.70 -9.73 10.80
CA PHE A 15 -12.82 -10.99 10.06
C PHE A 15 -13.36 -10.61 8.69
N THR A 16 -12.46 -10.22 7.80
CA THR A 16 -12.71 -10.33 6.37
C THR A 16 -12.85 -11.82 6.08
N ALA A 17 -14.10 -12.29 6.18
CA ALA A 17 -14.55 -13.45 5.44
C ALA A 17 -14.41 -13.10 3.95
N ALA A 18 -13.19 -13.20 3.43
CA ALA A 18 -12.83 -12.99 2.05
C ALA A 18 -12.16 -14.24 1.45
N GLY A 19 -12.32 -15.41 2.07
CA GLY A 19 -12.24 -16.69 1.36
C GLY A 19 -13.52 -16.90 0.56
N VAL A 20 -13.60 -16.27 -0.61
CA VAL A 20 -14.63 -16.60 -1.60
C VAL A 20 -14.33 -18.01 -2.08
N LEU A 21 -15.16 -18.96 -1.65
CA LEU A 21 -15.33 -20.32 -2.18
C LEU A 21 -14.98 -20.41 -3.67
N ALA A 22 -13.74 -20.78 -3.99
CA ALA A 22 -13.37 -21.32 -5.28
C ALA A 22 -12.94 -22.77 -5.05
N ALA A 23 -13.78 -23.69 -5.52
CA ALA A 23 -13.46 -25.10 -5.51
C ALA A 23 -12.30 -25.36 -6.49
N SER A 24 -11.07 -25.43 -5.99
CA SER A 24 -9.96 -26.04 -6.70
C SER A 24 -9.64 -27.38 -6.04
N THR A 25 -9.67 -28.43 -6.85
CA THR A 25 -9.34 -29.79 -6.46
C THR A 25 -7.82 -29.89 -6.33
N ASN A 26 -7.33 -29.60 -5.11
CA ASN A 26 -6.00 -29.80 -4.50
C ASN A 26 -5.62 -28.61 -3.59
N ALA A 27 -6.59 -27.99 -2.93
CA ALA A 27 -6.39 -26.78 -2.12
C ALA A 27 -5.66 -27.08 -0.81
N GLN A 28 -4.40 -26.64 -0.69
CA GLN A 28 -3.90 -26.14 0.59
C GLN A 28 -4.56 -24.77 0.78
N ALA A 29 -5.19 -24.50 1.91
CA ALA A 29 -5.61 -23.13 2.18
C ALA A 29 -4.37 -22.37 2.64
N ASP A 30 -3.80 -21.60 1.71
CA ASP A 30 -2.78 -20.63 2.06
C ASP A 30 -3.40 -19.57 2.97
N ILE A 31 -2.64 -19.11 3.96
CA ILE A 31 -3.10 -18.09 4.89
C ILE A 31 -3.51 -16.77 4.20
N ILE A 32 -3.00 -16.57 2.99
CA ILE A 32 -3.50 -15.56 2.07
C ILE A 32 -4.01 -16.28 0.82
N ASP A 33 -5.30 -16.15 0.55
CA ASP A 33 -5.87 -16.64 -0.69
C ASP A 33 -5.19 -15.95 -1.88
N VAL A 34 -4.58 -16.76 -2.75
CA VAL A 34 -4.09 -16.30 -4.05
C VAL A 34 -5.29 -15.82 -4.87
N PRO A 35 -5.41 -14.52 -5.17
CA PRO A 35 -6.55 -14.06 -5.93
C PRO A 35 -6.42 -14.59 -7.36
N GLY A 36 -7.53 -15.05 -7.94
CA GLY A 36 -7.55 -15.62 -9.29
C GLY A 36 -7.13 -14.63 -10.38
N ALA A 37 -7.09 -15.07 -11.63
CA ALA A 37 -6.72 -14.19 -12.73
C ALA A 37 -7.66 -12.96 -12.85
N VAL A 38 -7.07 -11.82 -13.19
CA VAL A 38 -7.81 -10.58 -13.45
C VAL A 38 -8.87 -10.79 -14.54
N LYS A 39 -10.07 -10.22 -14.32
CA LYS A 39 -11.14 -10.14 -15.32
C LYS A 39 -10.80 -9.10 -16.39
N SER A 40 -11.60 -9.01 -17.46
CA SER A 40 -11.43 -7.94 -18.46
C SER A 40 -11.34 -6.55 -17.80
N ILE A 41 -10.23 -5.84 -18.04
CA ILE A 41 -9.97 -4.50 -17.52
C ILE A 41 -10.49 -3.46 -18.52
N PRO A 42 -11.31 -2.46 -18.11
CA PRO A 42 -11.69 -1.36 -18.98
C PRO A 42 -10.49 -0.61 -19.55
N GLN A 43 -10.54 -0.26 -20.83
CA GLN A 43 -9.42 0.37 -21.55
C GLN A 43 -9.71 1.84 -21.85
N VAL A 44 -8.76 2.72 -21.54
CA VAL A 44 -8.75 4.15 -21.92
C VAL A 44 -7.66 4.34 -22.97
N ASN A 45 -8.04 4.67 -24.20
CA ASN A 45 -7.09 4.84 -25.30
C ASN A 45 -6.90 6.33 -25.61
N ALA A 46 -5.66 6.76 -25.72
CA ALA A 46 -5.28 8.07 -26.20
C ALA A 46 -4.24 7.97 -27.32
N GLY A 47 -4.16 9.01 -28.16
CA GLY A 47 -3.19 9.08 -29.24
C GLY A 47 -1.79 9.47 -28.73
N ASN A 48 -1.11 10.34 -29.47
CA ASN A 48 0.11 10.97 -28.96
C ASN A 48 -0.24 11.98 -27.87
N VAL A 49 0.20 11.72 -26.64
CA VAL A 49 -0.09 12.57 -25.48
C VAL A 49 1.05 13.52 -25.14
N LEU A 50 2.19 13.40 -25.82
CA LEU A 50 3.37 14.21 -25.58
C LEU A 50 3.37 15.47 -26.45
N THR A 51 3.42 16.64 -25.80
CA THR A 51 3.61 17.92 -26.46
C THR A 51 4.99 17.97 -27.10
N ASN A 52 5.09 18.49 -28.31
CA ASN A 52 6.35 18.57 -29.04
C ASN A 52 7.37 19.46 -28.31
N TYR A 53 8.63 19.05 -28.27
CA TYR A 53 9.75 19.78 -27.67
C TYR A 53 11.05 19.36 -28.37
N ASP A 54 12.14 20.13 -28.34
CA ASP A 54 13.47 19.61 -28.69
C ASP A 54 14.33 19.41 -27.44
N SER A 55 14.99 18.26 -27.37
CA SER A 55 15.92 17.91 -26.28
C SER A 55 17.13 18.84 -26.20
N SER A 56 17.51 19.48 -27.32
CA SER A 56 18.57 20.50 -27.40
C SER A 56 18.14 21.84 -26.80
N ASP A 57 16.84 22.13 -26.80
CA ASP A 57 16.28 23.37 -26.24
C ASP A 57 16.17 23.32 -24.71
N LEU A 58 16.28 22.12 -24.12
CA LEU A 58 16.23 21.94 -22.68
C LEU A 58 17.52 22.44 -22.03
N LYS A 59 17.38 23.42 -21.15
CA LYS A 59 18.51 24.02 -20.42
C LYS A 59 19.10 23.03 -19.42
N ASN A 60 20.41 23.01 -19.30
CA ASN A 60 21.07 22.23 -18.26
C ASN A 60 20.99 22.97 -16.92
N ILE A 61 20.56 22.25 -15.89
CA ILE A 61 20.90 22.59 -14.51
C ILE A 61 22.28 21.97 -14.28
N ASP A 62 23.32 22.81 -14.22
CA ASP A 62 24.73 22.41 -14.05
C ASP A 62 25.04 21.93 -12.63
N ASN A 63 24.28 20.93 -12.19
CA ASN A 63 24.30 20.32 -10.88
C ASN A 63 25.54 19.40 -10.73
N THR A 64 26.03 19.22 -9.49
CA THR A 64 27.28 18.49 -9.19
C THR A 64 27.05 17.26 -8.31
N SER A 65 25.97 16.50 -8.55
CA SER A 65 25.71 15.26 -7.79
C SER A 65 26.97 14.38 -7.79
N PRO A 66 27.39 13.88 -6.61
CA PRO A 66 28.40 12.84 -6.54
C PRO A 66 27.99 11.61 -7.34
N ILE A 67 28.96 10.88 -7.86
CA ILE A 67 28.71 9.64 -8.58
C ILE A 67 28.56 8.50 -7.57
N GLY A 68 27.38 7.89 -7.54
CA GLY A 68 27.04 6.77 -6.66
C GLY A 68 27.65 5.45 -7.12
N ASN A 69 27.06 4.33 -6.69
CA ASN A 69 27.40 3.03 -7.26
C ASN A 69 27.07 3.04 -8.76
N MET A 70 28.00 2.54 -9.58
CA MET A 70 27.88 2.48 -11.04
C MET A 70 28.18 1.09 -11.59
N ASP A 71 28.83 0.22 -10.80
CA ASP A 71 29.25 -1.10 -11.25
C ASP A 71 28.24 -2.21 -10.93
N ARG A 72 27.15 -1.86 -10.23
CA ARG A 72 26.05 -2.75 -9.82
C ARG A 72 26.54 -3.95 -9.01
N LYS A 73 27.66 -3.81 -8.31
CA LYS A 73 28.11 -4.82 -7.36
C LYS A 73 27.46 -4.56 -6.01
N TYR A 74 26.57 -5.46 -5.64
CA TYR A 74 25.82 -5.37 -4.40
C TYR A 74 26.38 -6.31 -3.35
N ASN A 75 26.26 -5.91 -2.09
CA ASN A 75 26.46 -6.80 -0.96
C ASN A 75 25.25 -7.73 -0.89
N GLN A 76 25.31 -8.86 -1.59
CA GLN A 76 24.24 -9.84 -1.57
C GLN A 76 24.30 -10.69 -0.31
N GLY A 77 23.17 -10.78 0.40
CA GLY A 77 23.01 -11.63 1.58
C GLY A 77 21.65 -12.33 1.61
N THR A 78 21.57 -13.38 2.41
CA THR A 78 20.33 -14.08 2.76
C THR A 78 20.03 -13.88 4.24
N ILE A 79 18.76 -13.85 4.60
CA ILE A 79 18.34 -13.78 6.01
C ILE A 79 18.58 -15.15 6.65
N ASP A 80 19.30 -15.18 7.78
CA ASP A 80 19.45 -16.39 8.59
C ASP A 80 18.37 -16.37 9.69
N PRO A 81 17.33 -17.22 9.62
CA PRO A 81 16.25 -17.23 10.61
C PRO A 81 16.69 -17.66 12.01
N THR A 82 17.90 -18.23 12.15
CA THR A 82 18.43 -18.69 13.43
C THR A 82 19.21 -17.61 14.18
N GLN A 83 19.46 -16.47 13.55
CA GLN A 83 20.22 -15.34 14.11
C GLN A 83 19.34 -14.14 14.43
N ASP A 84 19.85 -13.26 15.30
CA ASP A 84 19.23 -11.96 15.55
C ASP A 84 19.53 -11.01 14.38
N ASN A 85 18.48 -10.70 13.61
CA ASN A 85 18.57 -9.81 12.46
C ASN A 85 18.03 -8.43 12.83
N ALA A 86 18.90 -7.60 13.42
CA ALA A 86 18.53 -6.27 13.95
C ALA A 86 18.21 -5.21 12.86
N GLY A 87 18.40 -5.54 11.58
CA GLY A 87 18.25 -4.62 10.46
C GLY A 87 19.50 -3.78 10.18
N ASP A 88 19.54 -3.24 8.97
CA ASP A 88 20.58 -2.35 8.47
C ASP A 88 20.33 -0.88 8.85
N THR A 89 21.40 -0.10 8.83
CA THR A 89 21.33 1.37 8.91
C THR A 89 22.33 1.99 7.93
N PHE A 90 21.82 2.79 7.00
CA PHE A 90 22.61 3.50 6.01
C PHE A 90 22.59 4.99 6.31
N ALA A 91 23.67 5.51 6.88
CA ALA A 91 23.85 6.93 7.12
C ALA A 91 24.33 7.66 5.86
N THR A 92 23.91 8.90 5.71
CA THR A 92 24.46 9.80 4.69
C THR A 92 25.94 10.11 4.97
N THR A 93 26.73 10.26 3.91
CA THR A 93 28.12 10.73 3.96
C THR A 93 28.21 12.26 3.95
N ASP A 94 29.41 12.79 4.23
CA ASP A 94 29.72 14.22 4.18
C ASP A 94 29.57 14.86 2.79
N ALA A 95 29.41 14.05 1.73
CA ALA A 95 29.13 14.54 0.37
C ALA A 95 27.67 14.98 0.17
N THR A 96 26.82 14.75 1.16
CA THR A 96 25.40 15.15 1.18
C THR A 96 25.28 16.66 1.31
N THR A 97 24.40 17.28 0.51
CA THR A 97 24.13 18.73 0.59
C THR A 97 22.94 19.08 1.49
N THR A 98 22.16 18.07 1.88
CA THR A 98 21.05 18.21 2.83
C THR A 98 21.51 18.01 4.27
N THR A 99 20.58 18.17 5.22
CA THR A 99 20.80 17.73 6.61
C THR A 99 21.12 16.23 6.61
N ALA A 100 22.16 15.86 7.36
CA ALA A 100 22.51 14.46 7.56
C ALA A 100 21.29 13.63 8.01
N ASN A 101 21.16 12.44 7.43
CA ASN A 101 20.04 11.55 7.65
C ASN A 101 20.52 10.09 7.60
N SER A 102 19.64 9.15 7.90
CA SER A 102 19.93 7.74 7.71
C SER A 102 18.65 6.98 7.36
N PHE A 103 18.78 5.93 6.57
CA PHE A 103 17.74 4.91 6.46
C PHE A 103 18.01 3.82 7.48
N LYS A 104 16.97 3.36 8.18
CA LYS A 104 17.02 2.20 9.06
C LYS A 104 15.99 1.19 8.61
N THR A 105 16.33 -0.10 8.61
CA THR A 105 15.37 -1.17 8.32
C THR A 105 14.16 -1.04 9.23
N GLN A 106 12.99 -0.92 8.59
CA GLN A 106 11.71 -0.99 9.25
C GLN A 106 11.26 -2.44 9.30
N TRP A 107 11.27 -3.12 8.15
CA TRP A 107 10.95 -4.55 8.05
C TRP A 107 11.78 -5.22 6.95
N PHE A 108 12.29 -6.41 7.23
CA PHE A 108 12.63 -7.38 6.20
C PHE A 108 11.35 -7.90 5.56
N LEU A 109 11.33 -7.92 4.23
CA LEU A 109 10.20 -8.41 3.46
C LEU A 109 10.33 -9.92 3.27
N PRO A 110 9.22 -10.68 3.21
CA PRO A 110 9.25 -12.11 2.96
C PRO A 110 10.01 -12.48 1.68
N ASP A 111 10.56 -13.69 1.61
CA ASP A 111 11.16 -14.25 0.37
C ASP A 111 10.09 -14.54 -0.71
N GLY A 112 8.84 -14.21 -0.43
CA GLY A 112 7.71 -14.19 -1.34
C GLY A 112 6.40 -14.35 -0.58
N PHE A 113 5.27 -14.14 -1.28
CA PHE A 113 3.92 -14.33 -0.70
C PHE A 113 3.33 -15.72 -0.94
N ASN A 114 4.17 -16.63 -1.43
CA ASN A 114 3.88 -18.02 -1.81
C ASN A 114 2.71 -18.19 -2.80
N VAL A 115 2.56 -17.23 -3.72
CA VAL A 115 1.51 -17.21 -4.76
C VAL A 115 1.81 -18.17 -5.91
N THR A 116 3.10 -18.36 -6.24
CA THR A 116 3.58 -19.30 -7.28
C THR A 116 4.94 -19.90 -6.89
N ASP A 117 5.31 -21.03 -7.51
CA ASP A 117 6.59 -21.73 -7.30
C ASP A 117 7.82 -20.98 -7.87
N TYR A 118 7.61 -19.84 -8.53
CA TYR A 118 8.64 -18.99 -9.12
C TYR A 118 9.00 -17.76 -8.27
N GLN A 119 8.51 -17.69 -7.03
CA GLN A 119 8.71 -16.52 -6.17
C GLN A 119 10.05 -16.52 -5.43
N HIS A 120 10.69 -15.36 -5.39
CA HIS A 120 12.06 -15.19 -4.89
C HIS A 120 12.27 -13.88 -4.11
N GLY A 121 11.20 -13.24 -3.60
CA GLY A 121 11.33 -12.01 -2.82
C GLY A 121 11.80 -10.84 -3.68
N ASN A 122 11.50 -10.90 -4.98
CA ASN A 122 11.93 -9.93 -5.96
C ASN A 122 10.93 -8.76 -6.02
N PHE A 123 11.03 -7.87 -5.03
CA PHE A 123 10.23 -6.66 -4.97
C PHE A 123 10.79 -5.59 -5.90
N GLN A 124 9.93 -5.00 -6.73
CA GLN A 124 10.35 -4.08 -7.78
C GLN A 124 9.95 -2.62 -7.50
N SER A 125 8.99 -2.38 -6.60
CA SER A 125 8.58 -1.01 -6.24
C SER A 125 7.88 -0.96 -4.89
N VAL A 126 7.87 0.23 -4.29
CA VAL A 126 7.10 0.57 -3.09
C VAL A 126 6.25 1.83 -3.30
N ALA A 127 5.04 1.86 -2.76
CA ALA A 127 4.19 3.05 -2.68
C ALA A 127 3.55 3.18 -1.30
N LEU A 128 3.13 4.39 -0.94
CA LEU A 128 2.35 4.67 0.28
C LEU A 128 1.07 5.44 -0.07
N ASP A 129 -0.02 5.13 0.64
CA ASP A 129 -1.23 5.95 0.61
C ASP A 129 -1.28 6.96 1.78
N ASP A 130 -2.28 7.85 1.75
CA ASP A 130 -2.46 8.87 2.79
C ASP A 130 -2.82 8.30 4.17
N SER A 131 -3.28 7.04 4.24
CA SER A 131 -3.53 6.35 5.50
C SER A 131 -2.27 5.69 6.06
N GLY A 132 -1.17 5.76 5.32
CA GLY A 132 0.12 5.17 5.64
C GLY A 132 0.23 3.69 5.29
N ASN A 133 -0.74 3.10 4.58
CA ASN A 133 -0.58 1.73 4.10
C ASN A 133 0.56 1.67 3.10
N VAL A 134 1.32 0.58 3.13
CA VAL A 134 2.45 0.38 2.21
C VAL A 134 2.07 -0.66 1.17
N TYR A 135 2.50 -0.44 -0.05
CA TYR A 135 2.23 -1.28 -1.20
C TYR A 135 3.54 -1.70 -1.84
N PHE A 136 3.66 -2.96 -2.24
CA PHE A 136 4.81 -3.50 -2.94
C PHE A 136 4.40 -4.17 -4.25
N VAL A 137 5.24 -4.08 -5.27
CA VAL A 137 5.14 -4.94 -6.46
C VAL A 137 6.09 -6.11 -6.26
N GLU A 138 5.58 -7.35 -6.29
CA GLU A 138 6.40 -8.56 -6.36
C GLU A 138 6.32 -9.16 -7.76
N SER A 139 7.48 -9.42 -8.36
CA SER A 139 7.60 -10.09 -9.65
C SER A 139 7.62 -11.61 -9.50
N ASN A 140 6.92 -12.33 -10.39
CA ASN A 140 6.98 -13.79 -10.50
C ASN A 140 8.27 -14.29 -11.18
N GLY A 141 9.29 -13.45 -11.31
CA GLY A 141 10.57 -13.79 -11.91
C GLY A 141 10.75 -13.28 -13.34
N SER A 142 11.94 -13.56 -13.87
CA SER A 142 12.37 -13.06 -15.18
C SER A 142 11.48 -13.57 -16.31
N ASP A 143 11.30 -12.75 -17.34
CA ASP A 143 10.61 -13.07 -18.61
C ASP A 143 9.10 -13.36 -18.53
N THR A 144 8.45 -13.15 -17.39
CA THR A 144 6.99 -13.30 -17.27
C THR A 144 6.24 -11.98 -17.42
N ASN A 145 6.83 -10.86 -16.96
CA ASN A 145 6.17 -9.57 -16.71
C ASN A 145 4.93 -9.67 -15.81
N LEU A 146 4.74 -10.79 -15.13
CA LEU A 146 3.58 -11.03 -14.27
C LEU A 146 3.99 -10.90 -12.82
N GLY A 147 3.04 -10.43 -12.02
CA GLY A 147 3.26 -10.26 -10.59
C GLY A 147 1.99 -9.89 -9.85
N VAL A 148 2.17 -9.58 -8.58
CA VAL A 148 1.11 -9.16 -7.67
C VAL A 148 1.51 -7.86 -6.98
N ILE A 149 0.50 -7.07 -6.62
CA ILE A 149 0.67 -5.96 -5.70
C ILE A 149 0.22 -6.39 -4.32
N ILE A 150 1.08 -6.19 -3.34
CA ILE A 150 0.83 -6.50 -1.95
C ILE A 150 0.58 -5.20 -1.20
N LYS A 151 -0.56 -5.08 -0.54
CA LYS A 151 -0.84 -4.04 0.44
C LYS A 151 -0.61 -4.56 1.84
N PHE A 152 0.03 -3.78 2.70
CA PHE A 152 0.04 -3.99 4.15
C PHE A 152 -0.70 -2.86 4.88
N ASP A 153 -1.63 -3.23 5.76
CA ASP A 153 -2.25 -2.31 6.71
C ASP A 153 -1.27 -1.97 7.84
N THR A 154 -0.59 -0.83 7.69
CA THR A 154 0.41 -0.40 8.67
C THR A 154 -0.24 0.02 9.99
N ASN A 155 -1.50 0.45 10.01
CA ASN A 155 -2.19 0.78 11.25
C ASN A 155 -2.46 -0.50 12.07
N LYS A 156 -2.78 -1.61 11.41
CA LYS A 156 -2.91 -2.92 12.07
C LYS A 156 -1.55 -3.43 12.55
N LEU A 157 -0.48 -3.31 11.74
CA LEU A 157 0.89 -3.65 12.18
C LEU A 157 1.33 -2.84 13.41
N LYS A 158 0.99 -1.55 13.47
CA LYS A 158 1.21 -0.68 14.64
C LYS A 158 0.46 -1.15 15.87
N GLN A 159 -0.80 -1.51 15.72
CA GLN A 159 -1.63 -2.03 16.83
C GLN A 159 -1.08 -3.35 17.39
N LEU A 160 -0.44 -4.16 16.54
CA LEU A 160 0.25 -5.39 16.94
C LEU A 160 1.63 -5.11 17.58
N GLY A 161 2.10 -3.86 17.57
CA GLY A 161 3.38 -3.46 18.18
C GLY A 161 4.62 -3.82 17.35
N LEU A 162 4.47 -3.97 16.03
CA LEU A 162 5.50 -4.55 15.15
C LEU A 162 6.40 -3.52 14.46
N GLU A 163 6.26 -2.22 14.78
CA GLU A 163 7.09 -1.16 14.18
C GLU A 163 8.58 -1.28 14.51
N ASN A 164 8.92 -1.95 15.61
CA ASN A 164 10.29 -2.09 16.10
C ASN A 164 10.80 -3.54 16.01
N ASP A 165 10.11 -4.40 15.26
CA ASP A 165 10.50 -5.79 15.02
C ASP A 165 10.78 -5.97 13.52
N PRO A 166 12.04 -5.80 13.07
CA PRO A 166 12.40 -5.89 11.66
C PRO A 166 12.04 -7.23 11.03
N MET A 167 11.99 -8.29 11.83
CA MET A 167 11.74 -9.65 11.36
C MET A 167 10.26 -10.04 11.39
N ALA A 168 9.38 -9.18 11.90
CA ALA A 168 7.96 -9.51 12.11
C ALA A 168 7.27 -10.03 10.85
N LEU A 169 7.45 -9.34 9.71
CA LEU A 169 6.83 -9.74 8.44
C LEU A 169 7.50 -11.01 7.92
N TRP A 170 8.83 -11.01 7.76
CA TRP A 170 9.55 -12.18 7.26
C TRP A 170 9.21 -13.45 8.04
N ASN A 171 9.24 -13.41 9.38
CA ASN A 171 8.94 -14.56 10.24
C ASN A 171 7.50 -15.05 10.06
N ALA A 172 6.52 -14.14 10.02
CA ALA A 172 5.12 -14.53 9.91
C ALA A 172 4.82 -15.22 8.58
N PHE A 173 5.39 -14.75 7.48
CA PHE A 173 5.20 -15.35 6.17
C PHE A 173 6.01 -16.62 5.98
N ASN A 174 7.25 -16.67 6.49
CA ASN A 174 8.04 -17.90 6.47
C ASN A 174 7.40 -19.01 7.33
N TYR A 175 6.71 -18.67 8.42
CA TYR A 175 5.99 -19.62 9.26
C TYR A 175 4.94 -20.42 8.47
N PHE A 176 4.33 -19.82 7.43
CA PHE A 176 3.33 -20.46 6.56
C PHE A 176 3.88 -20.82 5.18
N ASN A 177 5.21 -20.88 5.01
CA ASN A 177 5.83 -21.14 3.71
C ASN A 177 5.47 -22.56 3.20
N PRO A 178 4.63 -22.71 2.16
CA PRO A 178 4.15 -24.00 1.68
C PRO A 178 5.23 -24.81 0.97
N TYR A 179 6.40 -24.22 0.72
CA TYR A 179 7.58 -24.91 0.18
C TYR A 179 8.47 -25.54 1.26
N THR A 180 8.04 -25.47 2.52
CA THR A 180 8.72 -26.10 3.67
C THR A 180 7.81 -27.11 4.36
N GLU A 181 8.39 -28.17 4.95
CA GLU A 181 7.62 -29.18 5.69
C GLU A 181 6.87 -28.57 6.90
N ASP A 182 7.53 -27.63 7.60
CA ASP A 182 6.95 -26.93 8.74
C ASP A 182 5.81 -26.01 8.31
N GLY A 183 5.98 -25.23 7.24
CA GLY A 183 4.92 -24.34 6.75
C GLY A 183 3.70 -25.10 6.23
N VAL A 184 3.88 -26.23 5.53
CA VAL A 184 2.77 -27.13 5.18
C VAL A 184 2.04 -27.64 6.42
N THR A 185 2.79 -28.01 7.47
CA THR A 185 2.20 -28.45 8.74
C THR A 185 1.39 -27.33 9.40
N HIS A 186 1.91 -26.10 9.42
CA HIS A 186 1.22 -24.95 9.98
C HIS A 186 -0.02 -24.54 9.18
N ASN A 187 0.00 -24.60 7.85
CA ASN A 187 -1.18 -24.38 7.00
C ASN A 187 -2.27 -25.42 7.30
N ASN A 188 -1.93 -26.71 7.34
CA ASN A 188 -2.89 -27.75 7.71
C ASN A 188 -3.46 -27.56 9.13
N GLN A 189 -2.62 -27.15 10.09
CA GLN A 189 -3.07 -26.85 11.45
C GLN A 189 -4.02 -25.64 11.48
N TYR A 190 -3.76 -24.62 10.67
CA TYR A 190 -4.65 -23.48 10.52
C TYR A 190 -6.01 -23.92 9.95
N ASP A 191 -6.01 -24.73 8.89
CA ASP A 191 -7.22 -25.24 8.26
C ASP A 191 -8.11 -26.02 9.23
N ASP A 192 -7.54 -26.97 9.96
CA ASP A 192 -8.26 -27.76 10.97
C ASP A 192 -8.88 -26.86 12.05
N LEU A 193 -8.12 -25.86 12.52
CA LEU A 193 -8.59 -24.95 13.56
C LEU A 193 -9.66 -24.00 13.02
N TYR A 194 -9.49 -23.46 11.81
CA TYR A 194 -10.48 -22.62 11.15
C TYR A 194 -11.78 -23.39 10.94
N GLU A 195 -11.70 -24.62 10.42
CA GLU A 195 -12.85 -25.50 10.21
C GLU A 195 -13.59 -25.81 11.51
N SER A 196 -12.86 -26.00 12.62
CA SER A 196 -13.45 -26.17 13.95
C SER A 196 -14.18 -24.92 14.47
N MET A 197 -13.79 -23.72 14.02
CA MET A 197 -14.32 -22.44 14.49
C MET A 197 -15.36 -21.83 13.56
N LYS A 198 -15.44 -22.24 12.28
CA LYS A 198 -16.23 -21.59 11.22
C LYS A 198 -17.69 -21.36 11.57
N ASP A 199 -18.34 -22.32 12.23
CA ASP A 199 -19.76 -22.21 12.60
C ASP A 199 -19.96 -21.28 13.80
N THR A 200 -18.99 -21.26 14.72
CA THR A 200 -18.96 -20.28 15.82
C THR A 200 -18.79 -18.87 15.26
N PHE A 201 -17.89 -18.68 14.28
CA PHE A 201 -17.73 -17.40 13.58
C PHE A 201 -19.01 -16.95 12.87
N LYS A 202 -19.64 -17.82 12.07
CA LYS A 202 -20.93 -17.52 11.40
C LYS A 202 -22.00 -17.12 12.41
N THR A 203 -22.07 -17.82 13.54
CA THR A 203 -23.01 -17.53 14.62
C THR A 203 -22.74 -16.17 15.25
N VAL A 204 -21.49 -15.88 15.64
CA VAL A 204 -21.10 -14.60 16.22
C VAL A 204 -21.38 -13.44 15.25
N LYS A 205 -21.06 -13.60 13.97
CA LYS A 205 -21.36 -12.60 12.92
C LYS A 205 -22.86 -12.33 12.81
N SER A 206 -23.67 -13.39 12.71
CA SER A 206 -25.14 -13.27 12.66
C SER A 206 -25.72 -12.57 13.89
N LEU A 207 -25.24 -12.93 15.08
CA LEU A 207 -25.68 -12.33 16.35
C LEU A 207 -25.28 -10.86 16.45
N THR A 208 -24.08 -10.51 16.00
CA THR A 208 -23.58 -9.12 15.99
C THR A 208 -24.42 -8.24 15.05
N SER A 209 -24.78 -8.75 13.87
CA SER A 209 -25.72 -8.05 12.97
C SER A 209 -27.08 -7.82 13.63
N LYS A 210 -27.61 -8.84 14.32
CA LYS A 210 -28.86 -8.71 15.09
C LYS A 210 -28.73 -7.71 16.24
N GLU A 211 -27.58 -7.67 16.92
CA GLU A 211 -27.28 -6.71 17.98
C GLU A 211 -27.34 -5.27 17.43
N ALA A 212 -26.73 -5.04 16.27
CA ALA A 212 -26.76 -3.75 15.59
C ALA A 212 -28.19 -3.32 15.22
N THR A 213 -29.00 -4.22 14.67
CA THR A 213 -30.42 -3.95 14.37
C THR A 213 -31.21 -3.58 15.63
N VAL A 214 -31.00 -4.28 16.75
CA VAL A 214 -31.68 -3.96 18.02
C VAL A 214 -31.23 -2.60 18.57
N LYS A 215 -29.94 -2.28 18.50
CA LYS A 215 -29.42 -0.95 18.89
C LYS A 215 -30.05 0.17 18.05
N ALA A 216 -30.18 -0.02 16.74
CA ALA A 216 -30.85 0.95 15.87
C ALA A 216 -32.33 1.14 16.27
N ALA A 217 -33.08 0.06 16.48
CA ALA A 217 -34.48 0.13 16.91
C ALA A 217 -34.65 0.83 18.28
N MET A 218 -33.71 0.62 19.20
CA MET A 218 -33.70 1.32 20.49
C MET A 218 -33.45 2.82 20.30
N ASN A 219 -32.56 3.23 19.40
CA ASN A 219 -32.33 4.64 19.08
C ASN A 219 -33.59 5.29 18.50
N ASP A 220 -34.29 4.61 17.60
CA ASP A 220 -35.56 5.08 17.03
C ASP A 220 -36.64 5.23 18.11
N LEU A 221 -36.75 4.27 19.03
CA LEU A 221 -37.67 4.35 20.16
C LEU A 221 -37.32 5.50 21.11
N ALA A 222 -36.04 5.76 21.34
CA ALA A 222 -35.60 6.90 22.13
C ALA A 222 -35.98 8.23 21.46
N ASN A 223 -35.79 8.34 20.16
CA ASN A 223 -36.19 9.51 19.37
C ASN A 223 -37.72 9.69 19.38
N ALA A 224 -38.48 8.61 19.11
CA ALA A 224 -39.94 8.62 19.17
C ALA A 224 -40.46 9.01 20.56
N LYS A 225 -39.84 8.51 21.63
CA LYS A 225 -40.18 8.91 23.00
C LYS A 225 -39.99 10.40 23.22
N ARG A 226 -38.86 11.00 22.78
CA ARG A 226 -38.63 12.45 22.91
C ARG A 226 -39.69 13.25 22.17
N THR A 227 -40.00 12.87 20.93
CA THR A 227 -41.03 13.52 20.10
C THR A 227 -42.42 13.41 20.73
N THR A 228 -42.81 12.24 21.20
CA THR A 228 -44.11 12.01 21.85
C THR A 228 -44.21 12.77 23.18
N GLN A 229 -43.13 12.85 23.97
CA GLN A 229 -43.08 13.66 25.19
C GLN A 229 -43.26 15.16 24.90
N ALA A 230 -42.62 15.67 23.84
CA ALA A 230 -42.79 17.07 23.44
C ALA A 230 -44.24 17.36 23.01
N LYS A 231 -44.87 16.46 22.24
CA LYS A 231 -46.29 16.56 21.87
C LYS A 231 -47.20 16.49 23.09
N TYR A 232 -46.92 15.60 24.04
CA TYR A 232 -47.72 15.40 25.26
C TYR A 232 -47.79 16.68 26.12
N ARG A 233 -46.66 17.40 26.24
CA ARG A 233 -46.59 18.67 26.98
C ARG A 233 -47.51 19.76 26.42
N LYS A 234 -47.76 19.74 25.09
CA LYS A 234 -48.55 20.76 24.37
C LYS A 234 -50.00 20.34 24.10
N ALA A 235 -50.41 19.13 24.47
CA ALA A 235 -51.68 18.53 24.07
C ALA A 235 -52.86 18.84 25.03
N SER A 236 -54.09 18.84 24.49
CA SER A 236 -55.35 18.91 25.26
C SER A 236 -55.68 17.56 25.96
N SER A 237 -56.73 17.52 26.80
CA SER A 237 -57.04 16.38 27.67
C SER A 237 -57.20 15.03 26.93
N THR A 238 -57.96 15.00 25.83
CA THR A 238 -58.20 13.77 25.05
C THR A 238 -56.93 13.29 24.33
N THR A 239 -56.19 14.21 23.71
CA THR A 239 -54.92 13.89 23.00
C THR A 239 -53.83 13.42 23.98
N LYS A 240 -53.80 13.94 25.21
CA LYS A 240 -52.89 13.47 26.27
C LYS A 240 -53.09 11.99 26.58
N LYS A 241 -54.32 11.47 26.59
CA LYS A 241 -54.59 10.05 26.88
C LYS A 241 -53.94 9.13 25.83
N HIS A 242 -54.08 9.45 24.55
CA HIS A 242 -53.45 8.69 23.45
C HIS A 242 -51.92 8.75 23.50
N LEU A 243 -51.36 9.93 23.73
CA LEU A 243 -49.91 10.12 23.82
C LEU A 243 -49.33 9.40 25.06
N ALA A 244 -50.03 9.37 26.19
CA ALA A 244 -49.63 8.58 27.37
C ALA A 244 -49.62 7.08 27.07
N ALA A 245 -50.62 6.56 26.35
CA ALA A 245 -50.64 5.17 25.93
C ALA A 245 -49.47 4.84 25.00
N SER A 246 -49.15 5.71 24.04
CA SER A 246 -47.99 5.58 23.16
C SER A 246 -46.66 5.57 23.93
N LEU A 247 -46.50 6.47 24.91
CA LEU A 247 -45.31 6.48 25.78
C LEU A 247 -45.16 5.19 26.59
N LYS A 248 -46.27 4.64 27.12
CA LYS A 248 -46.28 3.37 27.85
C LYS A 248 -45.93 2.19 26.92
N ALA A 249 -46.46 2.16 25.71
CA ALA A 249 -46.15 1.16 24.70
C ALA A 249 -44.67 1.22 24.30
N ASN A 250 -44.14 2.42 24.03
CA ASN A 250 -42.71 2.61 23.71
C ASN A 250 -41.81 2.19 24.87
N ALA A 251 -42.19 2.48 26.12
CA ALA A 251 -41.44 2.03 27.29
C ALA A 251 -41.43 0.50 27.43
N LYS A 252 -42.56 -0.17 27.16
CA LYS A 252 -42.64 -1.64 27.16
C LYS A 252 -41.76 -2.25 26.06
N LYS A 253 -41.79 -1.67 24.85
CA LYS A 253 -40.95 -2.12 23.73
C LYS A 253 -39.47 -1.92 24.01
N MET A 254 -39.09 -0.76 24.55
CA MET A 254 -37.72 -0.46 24.98
C MET A 254 -37.21 -1.47 26.02
N ALA A 255 -38.05 -1.85 26.99
CA ALA A 255 -37.69 -2.86 27.98
C ALA A 255 -37.45 -4.24 27.33
N ALA A 256 -38.30 -4.64 26.38
CA ALA A 256 -38.14 -5.88 25.64
C ALA A 256 -36.87 -5.89 24.77
N ASP A 257 -36.60 -4.79 24.05
CA ASP A 257 -35.39 -4.64 23.21
C ASP A 257 -34.12 -4.66 24.07
N ARG A 258 -34.15 -4.08 25.27
CA ARG A 258 -33.03 -4.14 26.22
C ARG A 258 -32.75 -5.58 26.68
N THR A 259 -33.79 -6.36 26.99
CA THR A 259 -33.64 -7.79 27.34
C THR A 259 -33.06 -8.58 26.17
N LYS A 260 -33.55 -8.32 24.95
CA LYS A 260 -33.03 -8.95 23.73
C LYS A 260 -31.56 -8.59 23.48
N LEU A 261 -31.19 -7.33 23.66
CA LEU A 261 -29.81 -6.85 23.53
C LEU A 261 -28.88 -7.58 24.51
N THR A 262 -29.26 -7.68 25.80
CA THR A 262 -28.47 -8.40 26.80
C THR A 262 -28.32 -9.88 26.47
N ALA A 263 -29.38 -10.53 25.97
CA ALA A 263 -29.30 -11.93 25.54
C ALA A 263 -28.35 -12.12 24.35
N LEU A 264 -28.43 -11.26 23.34
CA LEU A 264 -27.52 -11.28 22.17
C LEU A 264 -26.06 -11.08 22.61
N GLN A 265 -25.80 -10.08 23.46
CA GLN A 265 -24.45 -9.80 23.98
C GLN A 265 -23.87 -10.99 24.75
N LYS A 266 -24.67 -11.70 25.54
CA LYS A 266 -24.23 -12.91 26.24
C LYS A 266 -23.86 -14.04 25.27
N GLN A 267 -24.64 -14.23 24.21
CA GLN A 267 -24.36 -15.25 23.19
C GLN A 267 -23.11 -14.90 22.37
N ILE A 268 -22.94 -13.63 22.00
CA ILE A 268 -21.74 -13.12 21.33
C ILE A 268 -20.51 -13.38 22.22
N ALA A 269 -20.55 -12.97 23.49
CA ALA A 269 -19.45 -13.17 24.43
C ALA A 269 -19.12 -14.65 24.65
N HIS A 270 -20.12 -15.54 24.64
CA HIS A 270 -19.90 -16.98 24.73
C HIS A 270 -19.13 -17.51 23.51
N GLY A 271 -19.59 -17.19 22.30
CA GLY A 271 -18.92 -17.60 21.06
C GLY A 271 -17.49 -17.04 20.97
N GLN A 272 -17.30 -15.76 21.32
CA GLN A 272 -15.98 -15.14 21.40
C GLN A 272 -15.06 -15.85 22.41
N SER A 273 -15.59 -16.28 23.57
CA SER A 273 -14.81 -17.04 24.54
C SER A 273 -14.39 -18.42 24.02
N GLN A 274 -15.24 -19.10 23.24
CA GLN A 274 -14.88 -20.38 22.62
C GLN A 274 -13.74 -20.21 21.62
N ILE A 275 -13.82 -19.19 20.75
CA ILE A 275 -12.75 -18.83 19.81
C ILE A 275 -11.46 -18.49 20.56
N ALA A 276 -11.54 -17.66 21.60
CA ALA A 276 -10.37 -17.27 22.39
C ALA A 276 -9.66 -18.45 23.06
N LYS A 277 -10.41 -19.47 23.51
CA LYS A 277 -9.82 -20.70 24.07
C LYS A 277 -9.06 -21.52 23.04
N ILE A 278 -9.52 -21.54 21.78
CA ILE A 278 -8.83 -22.22 20.69
C ILE A 278 -7.56 -21.44 20.33
N LYS A 279 -7.65 -20.11 20.22
CA LYS A 279 -6.50 -19.24 19.99
C LYS A 279 -5.42 -19.39 21.06
N ALA A 280 -5.80 -19.40 22.33
CA ALA A 280 -4.88 -19.50 23.46
C ALA A 280 -4.09 -20.82 23.50
N LYS A 281 -4.54 -21.89 22.81
CA LYS A 281 -3.80 -23.15 22.69
C LYS A 281 -2.71 -23.10 21.63
N ASN A 282 -2.79 -22.16 20.68
CA ASN A 282 -1.86 -22.03 19.56
C ASN A 282 -1.43 -20.55 19.41
N PRO A 283 -0.86 -19.93 20.46
CA PRO A 283 -0.64 -18.49 20.49
C PRO A 283 0.30 -17.99 19.38
N GLU A 284 1.33 -18.77 19.04
CA GLU A 284 2.29 -18.42 17.98
C GLU A 284 1.65 -18.47 16.59
N LEU A 285 0.95 -19.57 16.27
CA LEU A 285 0.16 -19.71 15.05
C LEU A 285 -0.76 -18.50 14.85
N PHE A 286 -1.55 -18.13 15.87
CA PHE A 286 -2.47 -16.99 15.76
C PHE A 286 -1.79 -15.63 15.75
N LYS A 287 -0.61 -15.48 16.36
CA LYS A 287 0.21 -14.28 16.20
C LYS A 287 0.60 -14.11 14.74
N ASN A 288 1.16 -15.15 14.12
CA ASN A 288 1.56 -15.10 12.71
C ASN A 288 0.36 -14.93 11.77
N ILE A 289 -0.80 -15.50 12.11
CA ILE A 289 -2.06 -15.24 11.38
C ILE A 289 -2.44 -13.77 11.42
N GLU A 290 -2.44 -13.15 12.60
CA GLU A 290 -2.83 -11.75 12.74
C GLU A 290 -1.90 -10.81 11.95
N ILE A 291 -0.64 -11.19 11.76
CA ILE A 291 0.36 -10.50 10.92
C ILE A 291 0.07 -10.75 9.43
N ALA A 292 -0.11 -12.00 9.00
CA ALA A 292 -0.40 -12.33 7.61
C ALA A 292 -1.71 -11.67 7.13
N GLU A 293 -2.74 -11.63 7.97
CA GLU A 293 -4.02 -10.92 7.72
C GLU A 293 -3.88 -9.38 7.70
N THR A 294 -2.68 -8.82 7.86
CA THR A 294 -2.45 -7.39 7.54
C THR A 294 -2.18 -7.18 6.06
N ALA A 295 -1.84 -8.25 5.33
CA ALA A 295 -1.60 -8.21 3.91
C ALA A 295 -2.87 -8.45 3.10
N GLN A 296 -2.94 -7.83 1.94
CA GLN A 296 -3.95 -8.04 0.91
C GLN A 296 -3.26 -8.06 -0.45
N LEU A 297 -3.55 -9.08 -1.25
CA LEU A 297 -2.98 -9.22 -2.60
C LEU A 297 -3.94 -8.69 -3.66
N SER A 298 -3.40 -8.10 -4.71
CA SER A 298 -4.11 -7.95 -5.97
C SER A 298 -4.22 -9.30 -6.69
N PRO A 299 -5.17 -9.44 -7.62
CA PRO A 299 -5.07 -10.51 -8.60
C PRO A 299 -3.83 -10.33 -9.48
N GLN A 300 -3.37 -11.41 -10.10
CA GLN A 300 -2.17 -11.39 -10.92
C GLN A 300 -2.38 -10.48 -12.14
N VAL A 301 -1.47 -9.53 -12.34
CA VAL A 301 -1.50 -8.54 -13.41
C VAL A 301 -0.20 -8.58 -14.20
N ASP A 302 -0.24 -7.98 -15.40
CA ASP A 302 0.99 -7.54 -16.07
C ASP A 302 1.54 -6.37 -15.23
N ILE A 303 2.74 -6.56 -14.69
CA ILE A 303 3.48 -5.56 -13.93
C ILE A 303 4.60 -4.92 -14.77
N GLY A 304 4.84 -5.42 -15.98
CA GLY A 304 6.05 -5.13 -16.73
C GLY A 304 7.31 -5.48 -15.94
N HIS A 305 8.31 -4.61 -15.99
CA HIS A 305 9.48 -4.69 -15.14
C HIS A 305 9.16 -4.45 -13.66
N GLY A 306 8.01 -3.83 -13.34
CA GLY A 306 7.52 -3.64 -11.97
C GLY A 306 8.06 -2.41 -11.24
N GLN A 307 8.93 -1.61 -11.87
CA GLN A 307 9.66 -0.50 -11.23
C GLN A 307 8.82 0.75 -10.92
N THR A 308 7.52 0.76 -11.24
CA THR A 308 6.71 1.97 -11.11
C THR A 308 5.33 1.69 -10.51
N LEU A 309 5.26 1.60 -9.19
CA LEU A 309 4.00 1.70 -8.45
C LEU A 309 3.94 3.03 -7.71
N THR A 310 2.87 3.79 -7.92
CA THR A 310 2.66 5.08 -7.24
C THR A 310 1.21 5.25 -6.81
N PHE A 311 1.00 6.01 -5.74
CA PHE A 311 -0.32 6.47 -5.33
C PHE A 311 -0.60 7.87 -5.88
N ASN A 312 -1.83 8.13 -6.33
CA ASN A 312 -2.30 9.46 -6.68
C ASN A 312 -3.15 10.03 -5.54
N PRO A 313 -2.65 11.01 -4.78
CA PRO A 313 -3.39 11.56 -3.63
C PRO A 313 -4.67 12.32 -4.01
N GLN A 314 -4.85 12.73 -5.27
CA GLN A 314 -6.05 13.47 -5.66
C GLN A 314 -7.27 12.56 -5.77
N ASN A 315 -7.14 11.40 -6.43
CA ASN A 315 -8.23 10.46 -6.64
C ASN A 315 -8.17 9.23 -5.71
N LYS A 316 -7.10 9.09 -4.93
CA LYS A 316 -6.87 8.00 -3.98
C LYS A 316 -6.74 6.63 -4.65
N HIS A 317 -6.19 6.57 -5.86
CA HIS A 317 -5.95 5.32 -6.59
C HIS A 317 -4.46 5.01 -6.72
N LEU A 318 -4.14 3.75 -6.97
CA LEU A 318 -2.79 3.30 -7.32
C LEU A 318 -2.63 3.29 -8.84
N TYR A 319 -1.41 3.55 -9.31
CA TYR A 319 -1.02 3.48 -10.70
C TYR A 319 0.24 2.64 -10.84
N LEU A 320 0.22 1.69 -11.76
CA LEU A 320 1.34 0.84 -12.12
C LEU A 320 1.66 1.01 -13.61
N VAL A 321 2.90 1.33 -13.95
CA VAL A 321 3.32 1.34 -15.36
C VAL A 321 3.74 -0.07 -15.77
N GLU A 322 3.09 -0.60 -16.80
CA GLU A 322 3.35 -1.94 -17.34
C GLU A 322 4.53 -1.89 -18.31
N ASP A 323 5.70 -1.62 -17.74
CA ASP A 323 6.92 -1.43 -18.51
C ASP A 323 7.51 -2.76 -19.01
N ASN A 324 6.95 -3.26 -20.11
CA ASN A 324 7.36 -4.52 -20.73
C ASN A 324 8.70 -4.44 -21.48
N THR A 325 9.38 -3.28 -21.45
CA THR A 325 10.62 -3.05 -22.20
C THR A 325 11.64 -2.26 -21.38
N LEU A 326 12.89 -2.72 -21.26
CA LEU A 326 13.95 -1.95 -20.59
C LEU A 326 14.50 -0.75 -21.41
N THR A 327 13.85 -0.43 -22.51
CA THR A 327 14.25 0.58 -23.50
C THR A 327 13.02 1.32 -24.05
N ASP A 328 13.23 2.35 -24.87
CA ASP A 328 12.14 2.95 -25.65
C ASP A 328 11.43 1.89 -26.52
N LEU A 329 10.16 2.16 -26.83
CA LEU A 329 9.32 1.30 -27.65
C LEU A 329 9.86 1.17 -29.08
N ARG A 330 9.71 -0.02 -29.66
CA ARG A 330 10.32 -0.39 -30.94
C ARG A 330 9.76 0.42 -32.10
N ASN A 331 8.49 0.79 -32.01
CA ASN A 331 7.79 1.53 -33.06
C ASN A 331 6.72 2.47 -32.48
N ARG A 332 6.13 3.30 -33.35
CA ARG A 332 5.13 4.33 -32.98
C ARG A 332 3.71 3.80 -32.85
N ASP A 333 3.51 2.49 -32.99
CA ASP A 333 2.20 1.85 -32.85
C ASP A 333 2.03 1.09 -31.53
N GLU A 334 3.13 0.78 -30.85
CA GLU A 334 3.13 0.29 -29.47
C GLU A 334 2.59 1.36 -28.50
N ASN A 335 1.90 0.90 -27.47
CA ASN A 335 1.38 1.77 -26.42
C ASN A 335 2.29 1.72 -25.20
N ASN A 336 2.41 2.86 -24.54
CA ASN A 336 2.66 2.88 -23.11
C ASN A 336 1.38 2.45 -22.41
N THR A 337 1.52 1.60 -21.41
CA THR A 337 0.38 1.03 -20.70
C THR A 337 0.50 1.29 -19.21
N VAL A 338 -0.57 1.82 -18.61
CA VAL A 338 -0.62 2.15 -17.19
C VAL A 338 -1.89 1.60 -16.59
N LEU A 339 -1.76 0.73 -15.59
CA LEU A 339 -2.85 0.17 -14.82
C LEU A 339 -3.24 1.10 -13.67
N GLU A 340 -4.53 1.33 -13.48
CA GLU A 340 -5.09 2.05 -12.32
C GLU A 340 -5.89 1.08 -11.44
N MET A 341 -5.71 1.15 -10.13
CA MET A 341 -6.28 0.20 -9.16
C MET A 341 -6.89 0.87 -7.94
N ASP A 342 -7.90 0.22 -7.36
CA ASP A 342 -8.53 0.65 -6.12
C ASP A 342 -7.73 0.08 -4.93
N PRO A 343 -7.12 0.91 -4.07
CA PRO A 343 -6.33 0.44 -2.94
C PRO A 343 -7.14 -0.25 -1.84
N ASN A 344 -8.47 -0.16 -1.85
CA ASN A 344 -9.32 -0.83 -0.85
C ASN A 344 -9.68 -2.25 -1.27
N THR A 345 -9.97 -2.43 -2.57
CA THR A 345 -10.35 -3.74 -3.10
C THR A 345 -9.16 -4.51 -3.67
N MET A 346 -8.05 -3.81 -3.99
CA MET A 346 -6.90 -4.30 -4.73
C MET A 346 -7.22 -4.79 -6.16
N GLU A 347 -8.36 -4.36 -6.69
CA GLU A 347 -8.81 -4.72 -8.03
C GLU A 347 -8.44 -3.64 -9.06
N PRO A 348 -8.09 -4.05 -10.31
CA PRO A 348 -8.01 -3.15 -11.45
C PRO A 348 -9.30 -2.34 -11.68
N ILE A 349 -9.14 -1.03 -11.87
CA ILE A 349 -10.21 -0.12 -12.27
C ILE A 349 -10.21 0.00 -13.80
N ARG A 350 -9.06 0.32 -14.40
CA ARG A 350 -8.89 0.51 -15.84
C ARG A 350 -7.41 0.53 -16.24
N GLN A 351 -7.16 0.49 -17.54
CA GLN A 351 -5.82 0.50 -18.12
C GLN A 351 -5.74 1.60 -19.19
N TYR A 352 -4.75 2.48 -19.09
CA TYR A 352 -4.50 3.58 -20.02
C TYR A 352 -3.51 3.13 -21.08
N ASN A 353 -3.82 3.37 -22.34
CA ASN A 353 -2.97 3.06 -23.49
C ASN A 353 -2.73 4.33 -24.28
N PHE A 354 -1.46 4.73 -24.45
CA PHE A 354 -1.13 5.98 -25.13
C PHE A 354 0.26 5.98 -25.77
N LYS A 355 0.49 6.93 -26.67
CA LYS A 355 1.76 7.10 -27.39
C LYS A 355 2.48 8.36 -26.90
N MET A 356 3.81 8.35 -26.90
CA MET A 356 4.63 9.49 -26.47
C MET A 356 5.79 9.71 -27.45
N PHE A 357 5.53 10.23 -28.65
CA PHE A 357 6.60 10.54 -29.61
C PHE A 357 6.75 12.04 -29.86
N GLN A 358 7.98 12.44 -30.14
CA GLN A 358 8.32 13.80 -30.59
C GLN A 358 8.51 13.79 -32.11
N GLY A 359 7.65 14.49 -32.85
CA GLY A 359 7.77 14.62 -34.30
C GLY A 359 7.84 13.26 -35.04
N THR A 360 8.95 13.00 -35.72
CA THR A 360 9.25 11.72 -36.40
C THR A 360 10.15 10.78 -35.60
N LYS A 361 10.54 11.16 -34.36
CA LYS A 361 11.36 10.32 -33.48
C LYS A 361 10.58 9.11 -32.95
N GLY A 362 11.30 8.21 -32.27
CA GLY A 362 10.75 7.03 -31.64
C GLY A 362 9.70 7.34 -30.55
N ASN A 363 8.98 6.29 -30.17
CA ASN A 363 7.96 6.34 -29.13
C ASN A 363 8.63 6.11 -27.78
N LEU A 364 8.57 7.11 -26.91
CA LEU A 364 9.23 7.05 -25.62
C LEU A 364 8.47 6.06 -24.73
N GLN A 365 9.22 5.23 -24.01
CA GLN A 365 8.67 4.36 -22.98
C GLN A 365 8.64 5.10 -21.63
N LEU A 366 7.51 4.99 -20.95
CA LEU A 366 7.30 5.43 -19.58
C LEU A 366 7.95 4.41 -18.65
N HIS A 367 9.10 4.75 -18.10
CA HIS A 367 9.82 3.88 -17.16
C HIS A 367 9.64 4.29 -15.70
N THR A 368 8.99 5.43 -15.47
CA THR A 368 8.78 6.02 -14.13
C THR A 368 7.47 6.81 -14.12
N LEU A 369 6.85 6.98 -12.96
CA LEU A 369 5.63 7.78 -12.79
C LEU A 369 5.45 8.09 -11.30
N VAL A 370 5.10 9.33 -11.00
CA VAL A 370 4.70 9.76 -9.67
C VAL A 370 3.66 10.88 -9.76
N PHE A 371 2.90 11.08 -8.69
CA PHE A 371 1.90 12.15 -8.60
C PHE A 371 2.20 13.11 -7.45
N ASP A 372 1.89 14.39 -7.66
CA ASP A 372 1.80 15.35 -6.56
C ASP A 372 0.42 15.28 -5.86
N LYS A 373 0.28 16.01 -4.76
CA LYS A 373 -0.97 16.13 -4.00
C LYS A 373 -2.17 16.65 -4.81
N ASN A 374 -1.94 17.30 -5.96
CA ASN A 374 -2.97 17.85 -6.83
C ASN A 374 -3.31 16.91 -8.00
N GLY A 375 -2.69 15.73 -8.05
CA GLY A 375 -2.85 14.75 -9.12
C GLY A 375 -2.16 15.15 -10.42
N ASN A 376 -1.21 16.08 -10.37
CA ASN A 376 -0.30 16.29 -11.49
C ASN A 376 0.65 15.11 -11.59
N ALA A 377 0.79 14.57 -12.80
CA ALA A 377 1.64 13.44 -13.08
C ALA A 377 3.03 13.91 -13.50
N TYR A 378 4.06 13.25 -12.98
CA TYR A 378 5.46 13.49 -13.32
C TYR A 378 6.15 12.19 -13.65
N TRP A 379 7.07 12.25 -14.58
CA TRP A 379 7.96 11.15 -14.90
C TRP A 379 9.29 11.68 -15.39
N GLY A 380 10.29 10.81 -15.46
CA GLY A 380 11.57 11.16 -16.01
C GLY A 380 12.31 9.99 -16.62
N ARG A 381 13.42 10.32 -17.27
CA ARG A 381 14.28 9.35 -17.93
C ARG A 381 15.72 9.80 -17.96
N LYS A 382 16.62 8.82 -18.00
CA LYS A 382 18.05 9.03 -18.21
C LYS A 382 18.32 9.72 -19.56
N ASN A 383 19.28 10.63 -19.57
CA ASN A 383 19.84 11.26 -20.77
C ASN A 383 21.37 11.30 -20.65
N GLY A 384 22.03 10.19 -21.00
CA GLY A 384 23.42 9.96 -20.61
C GLY A 384 23.55 9.92 -19.08
N MET A 385 24.48 10.72 -18.53
CA MET A 385 24.56 10.94 -17.08
C MET A 385 23.48 11.90 -16.56
N GLY A 386 22.86 12.70 -17.42
CA GLY A 386 21.81 13.63 -17.05
C GLY A 386 20.44 12.99 -16.86
N TYR A 387 19.46 13.82 -16.51
CA TYR A 387 18.08 13.38 -16.29
C TYR A 387 17.08 14.39 -16.83
N MET A 388 16.13 13.91 -17.63
CA MET A 388 15.04 14.71 -18.18
C MET A 388 13.75 14.41 -17.44
N PHE A 389 12.94 15.45 -17.25
CA PHE A 389 11.65 15.35 -16.58
C PHE A 389 10.52 15.76 -17.51
N PHE A 390 9.35 15.21 -17.23
CA PHE A 390 8.10 15.48 -17.90
C PHE A 390 7.02 15.65 -16.86
N TYR A 391 6.02 16.46 -17.18
CA TYR A 391 4.92 16.78 -16.29
C TYR A 391 3.61 16.89 -17.06
N GLY A 392 2.50 16.68 -16.38
CA GLY A 392 1.18 16.78 -16.99
C GLY A 392 0.06 16.15 -16.17
N ARG A 393 -0.85 15.45 -16.84
CA ARG A 393 -2.04 14.81 -16.27
C ARG A 393 -2.14 13.37 -16.77
N LEU A 394 -2.51 12.46 -15.87
CA LEU A 394 -2.89 11.10 -16.18
C LEU A 394 -4.04 10.71 -15.25
N ASP A 395 -5.25 10.81 -15.77
CA ASP A 395 -6.49 10.36 -15.13
C ASP A 395 -7.55 10.09 -16.21
N GLU A 396 -8.74 9.65 -15.79
CA GLU A 396 -9.84 9.29 -16.68
C GLU A 396 -10.31 10.43 -17.61
N ASN A 397 -10.01 11.69 -17.26
CA ASN A 397 -10.42 12.86 -18.00
C ASN A 397 -9.31 13.37 -18.95
N SER A 398 -8.05 13.09 -18.64
CA SER A 398 -6.93 13.56 -19.46
C SER A 398 -5.66 12.73 -19.29
N VAL A 399 -5.06 12.37 -20.43
CA VAL A 399 -3.67 11.90 -20.51
C VAL A 399 -2.91 12.84 -21.42
N LYS A 400 -2.02 13.67 -20.84
CA LYS A 400 -1.22 14.67 -21.55
C LYS A 400 0.07 14.98 -20.80
N PHE A 401 1.17 15.10 -21.52
CA PHE A 401 2.49 15.42 -20.97
C PHE A 401 3.21 16.51 -21.77
N ALA A 402 4.11 17.21 -21.09
CA ALA A 402 5.09 18.12 -21.67
C ALA A 402 6.47 17.86 -21.04
N ALA A 403 7.55 18.10 -21.79
CA ALA A 403 8.88 18.11 -21.22
C ALA A 403 9.07 19.33 -20.32
N ALA A 404 9.73 19.16 -19.18
CA ALA A 404 10.23 20.30 -18.41
C ALA A 404 11.26 21.08 -19.26
N PRO A 405 11.30 22.42 -19.16
CA PRO A 405 12.24 23.26 -19.91
C PRO A 405 13.71 23.08 -19.49
N GLU A 406 13.95 22.34 -18.40
CA GLU A 406 15.24 22.11 -17.78
C GLU A 406 15.50 20.61 -17.54
N LYS A 407 16.78 20.24 -17.56
CA LYS A 407 17.25 18.87 -17.28
C LYS A 407 18.46 18.89 -16.35
N LEU A 408 18.61 17.86 -15.53
CA LEU A 408 19.83 17.68 -14.73
C LEU A 408 21.00 17.31 -15.63
N LYS A 409 22.17 17.87 -15.34
CA LYS A 409 23.44 17.48 -15.97
C LYS A 409 23.91 16.10 -15.49
N THR A 410 23.70 15.81 -14.21
CA THR A 410 24.03 14.51 -13.62
C THR A 410 22.92 14.02 -12.68
N ARG A 411 22.60 12.73 -12.78
CA ARG A 411 21.58 12.04 -11.98
C ARG A 411 22.13 11.37 -10.71
N GLY A 412 23.44 11.46 -10.46
CA GLY A 412 24.08 10.84 -9.30
C GLY A 412 24.61 9.44 -9.60
N GLY A 413 23.80 8.39 -9.49
CA GLY A 413 24.24 7.00 -9.66
C GLY A 413 23.71 6.29 -10.91
N SER A 414 23.99 4.99 -11.01
CA SER A 414 23.39 4.06 -11.97
C SER A 414 23.17 2.73 -11.28
N PRO A 415 21.98 2.10 -11.36
CA PRO A 415 20.82 2.29 -12.25
C PRO A 415 19.95 3.55 -12.00
N ASN A 416 18.96 3.79 -12.88
CA ASN A 416 17.87 4.74 -12.67
C ASN A 416 16.67 3.90 -12.26
N GLN A 417 16.32 3.93 -11.00
CA GLN A 417 15.39 2.96 -10.40
C GLN A 417 13.97 3.52 -10.33
N GLY A 418 13.84 4.84 -10.17
CA GLY A 418 12.53 5.47 -10.19
C GLY A 418 12.59 6.98 -9.99
N VAL A 419 11.40 7.58 -9.95
CA VAL A 419 11.20 8.92 -9.39
C VAL A 419 10.24 8.84 -8.21
N ALA A 420 10.46 9.70 -7.23
CA ALA A 420 9.61 9.83 -6.06
C ALA A 420 9.22 11.30 -5.85
N PHE A 421 8.11 11.55 -5.18
CA PHE A 421 7.64 12.91 -4.93
C PHE A 421 7.37 13.11 -3.44
N ASN A 422 8.01 14.11 -2.85
CA ASN A 422 7.77 14.48 -1.46
C ASN A 422 6.77 15.64 -1.40
N ASN A 423 5.54 15.33 -0.99
CA ASN A 423 4.45 16.30 -0.88
C ASN A 423 4.67 17.36 0.23
N VAL A 424 5.60 17.14 1.16
CA VAL A 424 5.90 18.07 2.25
C VAL A 424 6.76 19.24 1.77
N ASN A 425 7.74 18.98 0.90
CA ASN A 425 8.69 19.98 0.41
C ASN A 425 8.52 20.33 -1.08
N ASN A 426 7.58 19.68 -1.78
CA ASN A 426 7.26 19.91 -3.19
C ASN A 426 8.45 19.61 -4.13
N ARG A 427 9.20 18.55 -3.83
CA ARG A 427 10.38 18.14 -4.61
C ARG A 427 10.19 16.77 -5.24
N ILE A 428 10.68 16.65 -6.46
CA ILE A 428 10.84 15.36 -7.14
C ILE A 428 12.25 14.83 -6.88
N TYR A 429 12.34 13.53 -6.59
CA TYR A 429 13.57 12.81 -6.31
C TYR A 429 13.83 11.82 -7.44
N VAL A 430 15.06 11.79 -7.94
CA VAL A 430 15.61 10.73 -8.80
C VAL A 430 16.27 9.72 -7.88
N VAL A 431 15.84 8.47 -7.99
CA VAL A 431 16.35 7.36 -7.18
C VAL A 431 17.41 6.61 -7.98
N SER A 432 18.61 6.57 -7.43
CA SER A 432 19.72 5.76 -7.92
C SER A 432 20.43 5.12 -6.75
N ASP A 433 21.14 4.03 -6.99
CA ASP A 433 21.89 3.36 -5.93
C ASP A 433 22.86 4.32 -5.24
N ASP A 434 22.73 4.39 -3.91
CA ASP A 434 23.48 5.23 -3.01
C ASP A 434 23.32 6.75 -3.18
N VAL A 435 22.52 7.23 -4.14
CA VAL A 435 22.33 8.68 -4.35
C VAL A 435 20.88 9.01 -4.63
N LEU A 436 20.30 9.85 -3.77
CA LEU A 436 19.04 10.54 -4.02
C LEU A 436 19.34 11.95 -4.51
N THR A 437 18.90 12.30 -5.73
CA THR A 437 19.01 13.66 -6.27
C THR A 437 17.62 14.29 -6.32
N SER A 438 17.42 15.49 -5.79
CA SER A 438 16.09 16.13 -5.81
C SER A 438 16.11 17.58 -6.27
N VAL A 439 14.99 18.04 -6.83
CA VAL A 439 14.79 19.42 -7.32
C VAL A 439 13.36 19.90 -7.03
N PRO A 440 13.12 21.17 -6.69
CA PRO A 440 11.77 21.72 -6.52
C PRO A 440 11.01 21.67 -7.84
N VAL A 441 9.81 21.09 -7.83
CA VAL A 441 9.03 20.91 -9.06
C VAL A 441 8.52 22.23 -9.65
N ASP A 442 8.17 23.21 -8.81
CA ASP A 442 7.72 24.51 -9.29
C ASP A 442 8.83 25.24 -10.07
N LYS A 443 10.08 25.12 -9.61
CA LYS A 443 11.23 25.74 -10.30
C LYS A 443 11.58 25.00 -11.60
N LEU A 444 11.58 23.67 -11.53
CA LEU A 444 11.86 22.79 -12.67
C LEU A 444 10.85 23.01 -13.81
N THR A 445 9.57 23.06 -13.50
CA THR A 445 8.51 23.24 -14.51
C THR A 445 8.44 24.69 -15.03
N ALA A 446 8.82 25.67 -14.21
CA ALA A 446 8.94 27.08 -14.63
C ALA A 446 10.22 27.39 -15.45
N GLY A 447 11.22 26.50 -15.47
CA GLY A 447 12.50 26.74 -16.14
C GLY A 447 13.35 27.80 -15.44
N THR A 448 13.40 27.70 -14.12
CA THR A 448 14.08 28.64 -13.22
C THR A 448 14.94 27.94 -12.17
N ALA A 449 15.11 26.62 -12.26
CA ALA A 449 15.92 25.87 -11.31
C ALA A 449 17.42 26.16 -11.56
N THR A 450 18.14 26.38 -10.47
CA THR A 450 19.59 26.60 -10.47
C THR A 450 20.32 25.40 -9.86
N PRO A 451 21.64 25.28 -10.04
CA PRO A 451 22.41 24.23 -9.37
C PRO A 451 22.23 24.20 -7.85
N ASP A 452 22.08 25.37 -7.21
CA ASP A 452 21.87 25.51 -5.77
C ASP A 452 20.49 25.01 -5.31
N ASP A 453 19.55 24.86 -6.22
CA ASP A 453 18.23 24.29 -5.92
C ASP A 453 18.25 22.77 -5.85
N VAL A 454 19.31 22.12 -6.33
CA VAL A 454 19.42 20.68 -6.40
C VAL A 454 20.07 20.12 -5.13
N ASN A 455 19.39 19.19 -4.49
CA ASN A 455 19.83 18.52 -3.28
C ASN A 455 20.31 17.10 -3.58
N TYR A 456 21.34 16.64 -2.85
CA TYR A 456 21.81 15.27 -2.91
C TYR A 456 21.94 14.67 -1.53
N SER A 457 21.44 13.46 -1.35
CA SER A 457 21.74 12.61 -0.21
C SER A 457 22.53 11.41 -0.68
N VAL A 458 23.74 11.24 -0.14
CA VAL A 458 24.74 10.28 -0.62
C VAL A 458 25.04 9.27 0.46
N PHE A 459 24.97 8.00 0.12
CA PHE A 459 25.10 6.86 1.02
C PHE A 459 26.23 5.94 0.53
N GLN A 460 26.54 4.90 1.28
CA GLN A 460 27.50 3.85 0.93
C GLN A 460 26.97 2.48 1.34
N SER A 461 25.71 2.21 0.98
CA SER A 461 25.03 0.95 1.32
C SER A 461 25.57 -0.23 0.53
N LYS A 462 25.98 -0.01 -0.73
CA LYS A 462 26.23 -1.09 -1.72
C LYS A 462 25.04 -2.06 -1.83
N ARG A 463 23.82 -1.55 -1.65
CA ARG A 463 22.59 -2.29 -1.89
C ARG A 463 21.95 -1.81 -3.17
N GLU A 464 21.16 -2.69 -3.78
CA GLU A 464 20.32 -2.31 -4.90
C GLU A 464 19.08 -1.62 -4.33
N TRP A 465 18.81 -0.39 -4.78
CA TRP A 465 17.62 0.34 -4.38
C TRP A 465 16.60 0.22 -5.49
N GLU A 466 15.35 -0.09 -5.17
CA GLU A 466 14.33 -0.28 -6.20
C GLU A 466 13.42 0.93 -6.34
N CYS A 467 12.98 1.50 -5.20
CA CYS A 467 12.07 2.62 -5.22
C CYS A 467 12.08 3.39 -3.89
N LEU A 468 11.62 4.65 -3.94
CA LEU A 468 11.42 5.52 -2.78
C LEU A 468 9.99 6.03 -2.80
N ALA A 469 9.34 5.99 -1.64
CA ALA A 469 8.04 6.63 -1.42
C ALA A 469 8.09 7.52 -0.18
N PHE A 470 7.12 8.42 -0.02
CA PHE A 470 7.08 9.36 1.10
C PHE A 470 5.80 9.21 1.91
N ASP A 471 5.93 9.21 3.23
CA ASP A 471 4.77 9.37 4.11
C ASP A 471 4.30 10.84 4.17
N SER A 472 3.15 11.08 4.78
CA SER A 472 2.56 12.42 4.91
C SER A 472 3.39 13.39 5.77
N GLN A 473 4.40 12.89 6.48
CA GLN A 473 5.32 13.68 7.30
C GLN A 473 6.65 13.92 6.57
N GLY A 474 6.84 13.38 5.36
CA GLY A 474 8.02 13.57 4.54
C GLY A 474 9.16 12.60 4.87
N TYR A 475 8.91 11.56 5.66
CA TYR A 475 9.88 10.47 5.79
C TYR A 475 9.91 9.67 4.50
N GLY A 476 11.10 9.46 3.98
CA GLY A 476 11.36 8.52 2.90
C GLY A 476 11.21 7.07 3.39
N HIS A 477 10.59 6.25 2.57
CA HIS A 477 10.43 4.81 2.66
C HIS A 477 11.12 4.18 1.44
N LEU A 478 12.29 3.60 1.66
CA LEU A 478 13.17 3.07 0.61
C LEU A 478 13.04 1.55 0.55
N LEU A 479 12.82 1.02 -0.63
CA LEU A 479 12.92 -0.42 -0.90
C LEU A 479 14.35 -0.74 -1.33
N ALA A 480 15.03 -1.63 -0.59
CA ALA A 480 16.34 -2.14 -0.94
C ALA A 480 16.30 -3.68 -1.07
N LEU A 481 17.13 -4.24 -1.97
CA LEU A 481 17.22 -5.69 -2.21
C LEU A 481 18.54 -6.29 -1.71
N TRP A 482 18.55 -7.62 -1.63
CA TRP A 482 19.66 -8.49 -1.24
C TRP A 482 20.13 -8.43 0.24
N PRO A 483 19.25 -8.68 1.23
CA PRO A 483 17.86 -9.15 1.12
C PRO A 483 16.84 -8.02 0.91
N ALA A 484 15.59 -8.38 0.62
CA ALA A 484 14.51 -7.41 0.47
C ALA A 484 14.14 -6.76 1.80
N GLU A 485 14.14 -5.43 1.85
CA GLU A 485 13.79 -4.67 3.05
C GLU A 485 13.10 -3.34 2.72
N LEU A 486 12.11 -3.01 3.54
CA LEU A 486 11.60 -1.66 3.64
C LEU A 486 12.41 -0.91 4.69
N MET A 487 13.06 0.16 4.28
CA MET A 487 13.76 1.06 5.19
C MET A 487 13.00 2.37 5.36
N LYS A 488 13.09 2.97 6.55
CA LYS A 488 12.54 4.29 6.85
C LYS A 488 13.66 5.26 7.19
N SER A 489 13.60 6.47 6.64
CA SER A 489 14.49 7.57 7.02
C SER A 489 14.32 7.93 8.51
N THR A 490 15.39 8.37 9.18
CA THR A 490 15.35 8.74 10.61
C THR A 490 14.85 10.16 10.86
N ALA A 491 14.88 10.99 9.82
CA ALA A 491 14.22 12.29 9.77
C ALA A 491 13.54 12.49 8.40
N PRO A 492 12.56 13.40 8.27
CA PRO A 492 12.02 13.78 6.96
C PRO A 492 13.13 14.22 5.99
N LEU A 493 13.04 13.81 4.73
CA LEU A 493 14.02 14.21 3.72
C LEU A 493 13.72 15.62 3.19
N ASN A 494 14.78 16.38 2.94
CA ASN A 494 14.74 17.76 2.46
C ASN A 494 15.04 17.93 0.97
#